data_AF-A0AAW4H881-F1
#
_entry.id   AF-A0AAW4H881-F1
#
_cell.length_a   1.000
_cell.length_b   1.000
_cell.length_c   1.000
_cell.angle_alpha   90.00
_cell.angle_beta   90.00
_cell.angle_gamma   90.00
#
_symmetry.space_group_name_H-M   'P 1'
#
loop_
_entity.id
_entity.type
_entity.pdbx_description
1 polymer ?
#
loop_
_entity_poly.entity_id
_entity_poly.type
_entity_poly.pdbx_seq_one_letter_code
_entity_poly.pdbx_strand_id
1 'polypeptide(L)'
;MNIQVKDSFIAGLINGAINGYIASHHFKGMSSVPMSMEMISNSQVTVWGQAISLTFGLGIILSLITSTLFLRQLRISHPQYRHELQRSFWKDLLPIALMQAGALFGWFVALAVIWTKYAGVVMVSPMAAVVLTGLFAFVITIVVEVRTKSRIIYKKVNILEQKTI
;
A
#
# COMPACT_ATOMS: atom_id res chain seq x y z
N MET A 1 -8.35 1.20 -21.36
CA MET A 1 -6.98 1.43 -20.85
C MET A 1 -6.64 0.32 -19.87
N ASN A 2 -5.61 -0.48 -20.12
CA ASN A 2 -5.27 -1.65 -19.30
C ASN A 2 -4.23 -1.25 -18.24
N ILE A 3 -4.51 -1.46 -16.95
CA ILE A 3 -3.55 -1.20 -15.87
C ILE A 3 -2.72 -2.47 -15.70
N GLN A 4 -1.44 -2.42 -16.01
CA GLN A 4 -0.57 -3.57 -15.85
C GLN A 4 0.16 -3.52 -14.51
N VAL A 5 0.23 -4.65 -13.82
CA VAL A 5 1.02 -4.82 -12.58
C VAL A 5 2.50 -4.44 -12.81
N LYS A 6 2.99 -4.65 -14.03
CA LYS A 6 4.35 -4.29 -14.47
C LYS A 6 4.65 -2.79 -14.30
N ASP A 7 3.65 -1.92 -14.47
CA ASP A 7 3.82 -0.47 -14.34
C ASP A 7 4.12 -0.06 -12.90
N SER A 8 3.67 -0.86 -11.93
CA SER A 8 3.88 -0.65 -10.49
C SER A 8 5.13 -1.30 -9.93
N PHE A 9 5.82 -2.13 -10.73
CA PHE A 9 6.93 -2.94 -10.24
C PHE A 9 8.14 -2.09 -9.81
N ILE A 10 8.51 -1.09 -10.62
CA ILE A 10 9.62 -0.18 -10.30
C ILE A 10 9.32 0.64 -9.06
N ALA A 11 8.11 1.20 -8.96
CA ALA A 11 7.67 1.94 -7.78
C ALA A 11 7.71 1.05 -6.52
N GLY A 12 7.25 -0.20 -6.65
CA GLY A 12 7.37 -1.21 -5.60
C GLY A 12 8.81 -1.43 -5.16
N LEU A 13 9.74 -1.65 -6.10
CA LEU A 13 11.16 -1.90 -5.77
C LEU A 13 11.77 -0.73 -5.00
N ILE A 14 11.56 0.50 -5.48
CA ILE A 14 12.06 1.70 -4.83
C ILE A 14 11.51 1.80 -3.41
N ASN A 15 10.20 1.62 -3.25
CA ASN A 15 9.58 1.74 -1.93
C ASN A 15 10.00 0.60 -0.98
N GLY A 16 10.17 -0.61 -1.49
CA GLY A 16 10.70 -1.74 -0.73
C GLY A 16 12.12 -1.49 -0.23
N ALA A 17 13.00 -0.94 -1.08
CA ALA A 17 14.36 -0.59 -0.71
C ALA A 17 14.40 0.50 0.36
N ILE A 18 13.61 1.57 0.22
CA ILE A 18 13.53 2.66 1.20
C ILE A 18 13.05 2.13 2.56
N ASN A 19 11.98 1.33 2.58
CA ASN A 19 11.43 0.81 3.83
C ASN A 19 12.32 -0.25 4.46
N GLY A 20 13.02 -1.07 3.67
CA GLY A 20 14.06 -1.96 4.17
C GLY A 20 15.20 -1.17 4.82
N TYR A 21 15.66 -0.09 4.20
CA TYR A 21 16.67 0.79 4.78
C TYR A 21 16.21 1.40 6.11
N ILE A 22 14.98 1.91 6.19
CA ILE A 22 14.41 2.44 7.45
C ILE A 22 14.32 1.33 8.51
N ALA A 23 13.87 0.14 8.13
CA ALA A 23 13.79 -1.02 9.02
C ALA A 23 15.17 -1.43 9.57
N SER A 24 16.23 -1.31 8.78
CA SER A 24 17.60 -1.63 9.22
C SER A 24 18.05 -0.77 10.40
N HIS A 25 17.60 0.49 10.46
CA HIS A 25 17.89 1.38 11.56
C HIS A 25 17.03 1.04 12.78
N HIS A 26 15.76 0.67 12.57
CA HIS A 26 14.87 0.24 13.65
C HIS A 26 15.33 -1.03 14.35
N PHE A 27 15.90 -1.99 13.61
CA PHE A 27 16.35 -3.28 14.16
C PHE A 27 17.83 -3.27 14.58
N LYS A 28 18.50 -2.13 14.50
CA LYS A 28 19.92 -2.01 14.83
C LYS A 28 20.17 -2.33 16.31
N GLY A 29 21.13 -3.23 16.56
CA GLY A 29 21.51 -3.62 17.93
C GLY A 29 20.60 -4.69 18.56
N MET A 30 19.55 -5.14 17.87
CA MET A 30 18.74 -6.27 18.32
C MET A 30 19.46 -7.59 17.96
N SER A 31 19.50 -8.55 18.89
CA SER A 31 20.03 -9.90 18.61
C SER A 31 19.01 -10.77 17.87
N SER A 32 17.72 -10.53 18.13
CA SER A 32 16.59 -11.17 17.45
C SER A 32 15.42 -10.18 17.42
N VAL A 33 14.61 -10.28 16.37
CA VAL A 33 13.44 -9.42 16.16
C VAL A 33 12.19 -10.28 16.19
N PRO A 34 11.16 -9.91 16.97
CA PRO A 34 9.91 -10.65 16.95
C PRO A 34 9.18 -10.43 15.62
N MET A 35 8.90 -11.52 14.90
CA MET A 35 8.00 -11.48 13.76
C MET A 35 6.55 -11.44 14.24
N SER A 36 6.18 -12.33 15.16
CA SER A 36 4.87 -12.43 15.82
C SER A 36 5.02 -12.60 17.34
N MET A 37 4.06 -12.09 18.09
CA MET A 37 3.98 -12.18 19.56
C MET A 37 2.55 -12.53 19.96
N GLU A 38 2.37 -13.31 21.04
CA GLU A 38 1.05 -13.72 21.55
C GLU A 38 0.18 -12.55 22.02
N MET A 39 0.80 -11.44 22.43
CA MET A 39 0.09 -10.17 22.65
C MET A 39 0.45 -9.16 21.57
N ILE A 40 -0.58 -8.49 21.04
CA ILE A 40 -0.44 -7.18 20.38
C ILE A 40 -0.14 -6.16 21.49
N SER A 41 1.05 -6.23 22.09
CA SER A 41 1.52 -5.28 23.10
C SER A 41 2.26 -4.13 22.42
N ASN A 42 2.03 -2.90 22.88
CA ASN A 42 2.75 -1.70 22.41
C ASN A 42 4.22 -1.65 22.86
N SER A 43 4.70 -2.60 23.66
CA SER A 43 6.06 -2.56 24.23
C SER A 43 7.15 -3.11 23.32
N GLN A 44 6.82 -3.85 22.25
CA GLN A 44 7.83 -4.46 21.37
C GLN A 44 7.53 -4.22 19.89
N VAL A 45 8.56 -3.79 19.15
CA VAL A 45 8.49 -3.60 17.70
C VAL A 45 8.56 -4.95 17.00
N THR A 46 7.46 -5.36 16.35
CA THR A 46 7.40 -6.60 15.58
C THR A 46 7.42 -6.36 14.07
N VAL A 47 7.82 -7.37 13.28
CA VAL A 47 7.76 -7.30 11.82
C VAL A 47 6.32 -7.11 11.34
N TRP A 48 5.36 -7.83 11.91
CA TRP A 48 3.93 -7.63 11.61
C TRP A 48 3.45 -6.23 11.99
N GLY A 49 3.84 -5.72 13.16
CA GLY A 49 3.46 -4.37 13.61
C GLY A 49 3.99 -3.27 12.68
N GLN A 50 5.22 -3.42 12.20
CA GLN A 50 5.79 -2.53 11.18
C GLN A 50 5.02 -2.64 9.86
N ALA A 51 4.75 -3.85 9.36
CA ALA A 51 4.00 -4.05 8.12
C ALA A 51 2.59 -3.45 8.19
N ILE A 52 1.87 -3.63 9.31
CA ILE A 52 0.54 -3.06 9.54
C ILE A 52 0.58 -1.52 9.54
N SER A 53 1.54 -0.93 10.26
CA SER A 53 1.70 0.52 10.35
C SER A 53 2.04 1.13 8.98
N LEU A 54 2.95 0.49 8.25
CA LEU A 54 3.32 0.85 6.88
C LEU A 54 2.11 0.76 5.94
N THR A 55 1.33 -0.31 6.04
CA THR A 55 0.14 -0.51 5.19
C THR A 55 -0.83 0.65 5.30
N PHE A 56 -1.07 1.14 6.51
CA PHE A 56 -1.99 2.26 6.72
C PHE A 56 -1.37 3.60 6.29
N GLY A 57 -0.19 3.93 6.81
CA GLY A 57 0.47 5.22 6.55
C GLY A 57 0.87 5.38 5.08
N LEU A 58 1.66 4.44 4.55
CA LEU A 58 2.06 4.47 3.13
C LEU A 58 0.87 4.25 2.22
N GLY A 59 -0.10 3.41 2.60
CA GLY A 59 -1.28 3.17 1.76
C GLY A 59 -2.05 4.45 1.44
N ILE A 60 -2.21 5.34 2.42
CA ILE A 60 -2.84 6.65 2.20
C ILE A 60 -1.98 7.50 1.27
N ILE A 61 -0.70 7.68 1.61
CA ILE A 61 0.22 8.56 0.87
C ILE A 61 0.34 8.10 -0.59
N LEU A 62 0.60 6.81 -0.81
CA LEU A 62 0.72 6.21 -2.14
C LEU A 62 -0.57 6.34 -2.92
N SER A 63 -1.73 6.11 -2.29
CA SER A 63 -3.01 6.25 -2.98
C SER A 63 -3.25 7.70 -3.41
N LEU A 64 -2.91 8.69 -2.59
CA LEU A 64 -3.05 10.10 -2.95
C LEU A 64 -2.09 10.50 -4.08
N ILE A 65 -0.80 10.15 -3.97
CA ILE A 65 0.21 10.43 -5.00
C ILE A 65 -0.16 9.73 -6.32
N THR A 66 -0.49 8.44 -6.25
CA THR A 66 -0.93 7.68 -7.44
C THR A 66 -2.14 8.33 -8.08
N SER A 67 -3.15 8.69 -7.30
CA SER A 67 -4.36 9.31 -7.83
C SER A 67 -4.08 10.62 -8.53
N THR A 68 -3.26 11.49 -7.93
CA THR A 68 -2.94 12.81 -8.46
C THR A 68 -2.10 12.73 -9.74
N LEU A 69 -1.05 11.92 -9.75
CA LEU A 69 -0.18 11.72 -10.91
C LEU A 69 -0.96 11.09 -12.06
N PHE A 70 -1.75 10.06 -11.76
CA PHE A 70 -2.54 9.37 -12.76
C PHE A 70 -3.63 10.26 -13.38
N LEU A 71 -4.35 11.05 -12.57
CA LEU A 71 -5.31 12.03 -13.08
C LEU A 71 -4.65 13.15 -13.88
N ARG A 72 -3.43 13.56 -13.53
CA ARG A 72 -2.65 14.52 -14.31
C ARG A 72 -2.30 13.93 -15.67
N GLN A 73 -1.78 12.70 -15.71
CA GLN A 73 -1.43 12.02 -16.94
C GLN A 73 -2.65 11.82 -17.85
N LEU A 74 -3.78 11.37 -17.30
CA LEU A 74 -5.04 11.22 -18.04
C LEU A 74 -5.52 12.54 -18.66
N ARG A 75 -5.41 13.66 -17.95
CA ARG A 75 -5.80 15.00 -18.46
C ARG A 75 -4.89 15.51 -19.57
N ILE A 76 -3.63 15.05 -19.61
CA ILE A 76 -2.68 15.37 -20.67
C ILE A 76 -2.97 14.50 -21.90
N SER A 77 -3.17 13.19 -21.71
CA SER A 77 -3.40 12.24 -22.80
C SER A 77 -4.80 12.33 -23.42
N HIS A 78 -5.80 12.81 -22.69
CA HIS A 78 -7.19 12.90 -23.15
C HIS A 78 -7.79 14.28 -22.83
N PRO A 79 -7.35 15.36 -23.52
CA PRO A 79 -7.80 16.71 -23.25
C PRO A 79 -9.32 16.89 -23.38
N GLN A 80 -9.98 16.12 -24.26
CA GLN A 80 -11.44 16.12 -24.47
C GLN A 80 -12.26 15.77 -23.23
N TYR A 81 -11.70 15.05 -22.25
CA TYR A 81 -12.39 14.65 -21.02
C TYR A 81 -11.93 15.43 -19.78
N ARG A 82 -11.28 16.60 -19.95
CA ARG A 82 -10.67 17.37 -18.84
C ARG A 82 -11.66 17.69 -17.71
N HIS A 83 -12.85 18.18 -18.05
CA HIS A 83 -13.86 18.55 -17.05
C HIS A 83 -14.37 17.32 -16.28
N GLU A 84 -14.53 16.19 -16.96
CA GLU A 84 -14.99 14.94 -16.35
C GLU A 84 -13.89 14.26 -15.52
N LEU A 85 -12.61 14.58 -15.77
CA LEU A 85 -11.46 14.10 -15.01
C LEU A 85 -11.19 14.95 -13.76
N GLN A 86 -11.90 16.05 -13.56
CA GLN A 86 -11.78 16.86 -12.36
C GLN A 86 -12.32 16.09 -11.15
N ARG A 87 -11.48 15.94 -10.13
CA ARG A 87 -11.79 15.24 -8.88
C ARG A 87 -11.52 16.16 -7.72
N SER A 88 -12.40 16.16 -6.73
CA SER A 88 -12.18 16.90 -5.49
C SER A 88 -11.26 16.10 -4.58
N PHE A 89 -10.24 16.74 -4.01
CA PHE A 89 -9.35 16.09 -3.04
C PHE A 89 -10.16 15.51 -1.86
N TRP A 90 -11.02 16.33 -1.25
CA TRP A 90 -11.77 15.96 -0.04
C TRP A 90 -12.92 14.98 -0.32
N LYS A 91 -13.61 15.12 -1.46
CA LYS A 91 -14.80 14.29 -1.75
C LYS A 91 -14.49 13.01 -2.52
N ASP A 92 -13.39 12.96 -3.28
CA ASP A 92 -13.03 11.80 -4.08
C ASP A 92 -11.71 11.15 -3.62
N LEU A 93 -10.61 11.90 -3.61
CA LEU A 93 -9.28 11.30 -3.48
C LEU A 93 -8.99 10.79 -2.07
N LEU A 94 -9.29 11.59 -1.05
CA LEU A 94 -9.07 11.24 0.35
C LEU A 94 -9.92 10.03 0.77
N PRO A 95 -11.24 9.95 0.48
CA PRO A 95 -12.02 8.74 0.74
C PRO A 95 -11.49 7.49 0.04
N ILE A 96 -11.04 7.61 -1.22
CA ILE A 96 -10.42 6.47 -1.92
C ILE A 96 -9.17 6.00 -1.18
N ALA A 97 -8.30 6.93 -0.79
CA ALA A 97 -7.07 6.61 -0.05
C ALA A 97 -7.36 5.95 1.30
N LEU A 98 -8.29 6.49 2.09
CA LEU A 98 -8.70 5.93 3.37
C LEU A 98 -9.32 4.54 3.23
N MET A 99 -10.20 4.33 2.24
CA MET A 99 -10.79 3.01 2.00
C MET A 99 -9.75 1.97 1.60
N GLN A 100 -8.77 2.32 0.75
CA GLN A 100 -7.73 1.38 0.34
C GLN A 100 -6.79 1.05 1.49
N ALA A 101 -6.34 2.08 2.22
CA ALA A 101 -5.49 1.91 3.38
C ALA A 101 -6.18 1.11 4.49
N GLY A 102 -7.44 1.43 4.79
CA GLY A 102 -8.25 0.71 5.78
C GLY A 102 -8.50 -0.75 5.39
N ALA A 103 -8.82 -1.02 4.12
CA ALA A 103 -9.01 -2.39 3.64
C ALA A 103 -7.73 -3.21 3.74
N LEU A 104 -6.59 -2.66 3.31
CA LEU A 104 -5.30 -3.37 3.40
C LEU A 104 -4.85 -3.54 4.86
N PHE A 105 -5.02 -2.51 5.69
CA PHE A 105 -4.77 -2.60 7.13
C PHE A 105 -5.56 -3.75 7.75
N GLY A 106 -6.87 -3.82 7.50
CA GLY A 106 -7.72 -4.90 8.01
C GLY A 106 -7.25 -6.28 7.56
N TRP A 107 -6.87 -6.44 6.29
CA TRP A 107 -6.31 -7.70 5.79
C TRP A 107 -4.98 -8.07 6.44
N PHE A 108 -4.06 -7.12 6.61
CA PHE A 108 -2.76 -7.38 7.26
C PHE A 108 -2.92 -7.72 8.74
N VAL A 109 -3.83 -7.05 9.45
CA VAL A 109 -4.17 -7.40 10.83
C VAL A 109 -4.73 -8.82 10.90
N ALA A 110 -5.68 -9.17 10.02
CA ALA A 110 -6.24 -10.52 9.97
C ALA A 110 -5.16 -11.58 9.69
N LEU A 111 -4.27 -11.34 8.73
CA LEU A 111 -3.14 -12.22 8.41
C LEU A 111 -2.17 -12.36 9.58
N ALA A 112 -1.83 -11.27 10.26
CA ALA A 112 -0.97 -11.30 11.43
C ALA A 112 -1.61 -12.12 12.58
N VAL A 113 -2.90 -11.95 12.83
CA VAL A 113 -3.63 -12.71 13.85
C VAL A 113 -3.67 -14.20 13.50
N ILE A 114 -3.99 -14.54 12.25
CA ILE A 114 -4.00 -15.94 11.76
C ILE A 114 -2.60 -16.54 11.88
N TRP A 115 -1.56 -15.81 11.45
CA TRP A 115 -0.17 -16.24 11.56
C TRP A 115 0.20 -16.53 13.01
N THR A 116 -0.02 -15.58 13.92
CA THR A 116 0.30 -15.73 15.34
C THR A 116 -0.45 -16.90 15.96
N LYS A 117 -1.71 -17.14 15.58
CA LYS A 117 -2.50 -18.28 16.07
C LYS A 117 -1.88 -19.64 15.72
N TYR A 118 -1.32 -19.79 14.51
CA TYR A 118 -0.80 -21.08 14.04
C TYR A 118 0.71 -21.24 14.22
N ALA A 119 1.48 -20.16 14.07
CA ALA A 119 2.93 -20.17 14.16
C ALA A 119 3.44 -19.77 15.56
N GLY A 120 2.59 -19.20 16.43
CA GLY A 120 2.97 -18.74 17.77
C GLY A 120 3.93 -17.55 17.74
N VAL A 121 4.80 -17.50 18.75
CA VAL A 121 5.89 -16.51 18.84
C VAL A 121 7.03 -16.91 17.91
N VAL A 122 7.23 -16.13 16.85
CA VAL A 122 8.32 -16.37 15.88
C VAL A 122 9.34 -15.27 16.02
N MET A 123 10.58 -15.65 16.29
CA MET A 123 11.74 -14.74 16.30
C MET A 123 12.53 -14.92 15.00
N VAL A 124 12.96 -13.82 14.42
CA VAL A 124 13.79 -13.80 13.21
C VAL A 124 15.07 -13.02 13.45
N SER A 125 16.08 -13.24 12.62
CA SER A 125 17.29 -12.41 12.65
C SER A 125 16.94 -10.97 12.23
N PRO A 126 17.71 -9.96 12.69
CA PRO A 126 17.50 -8.57 12.27
C PRO A 126 17.54 -8.40 10.74
N MET A 127 18.43 -9.11 10.05
CA MET A 127 18.50 -9.08 8.59
C MET A 127 17.24 -9.64 7.94
N ALA A 128 16.72 -10.76 8.46
CA ALA A 128 15.46 -11.32 7.96
C ALA A 128 14.29 -10.35 8.20
N ALA A 129 14.23 -9.68 9.34
CA ALA A 129 13.23 -8.66 9.62
C ALA A 129 13.29 -7.49 8.62
N VAL A 130 14.49 -6.99 8.31
CA VAL A 130 14.70 -5.94 7.29
C VAL A 130 14.17 -6.36 5.92
N VAL A 131 14.53 -7.56 5.48
CA VAL A 131 14.11 -8.10 4.18
C VAL A 131 12.59 -8.26 4.13
N LEU A 132 11.99 -8.82 5.19
CA LEU A 132 10.54 -8.98 5.28
C LEU A 132 9.80 -7.65 5.27
N THR A 133 10.26 -6.64 6.01
CA THR A 133 9.66 -5.30 6.01
C THR A 133 9.75 -4.65 4.62
N GLY A 134 10.89 -4.75 3.94
CA GLY A 134 11.05 -4.27 2.57
C GLY A 134 10.12 -4.99 1.58
N LEU A 135 9.99 -6.31 1.72
CA LEU A 135 9.09 -7.12 0.89
C LEU A 135 7.62 -6.73 1.10
N PHE A 136 7.19 -6.51 2.34
CA PHE A 136 5.83 -6.03 2.62
C PHE A 136 5.58 -4.67 1.98
N ALA A 137 6.51 -3.71 2.13
CA ALA A 137 6.38 -2.40 1.50
C ALA A 137 6.30 -2.49 -0.03
N PHE A 138 7.10 -3.36 -0.65
CA PHE A 138 7.04 -3.66 -2.08
C PHE A 138 5.65 -4.15 -2.50
N VAL A 139 5.12 -5.18 -1.83
CA VAL A 139 3.81 -5.77 -2.13
C VAL A 139 2.68 -4.77 -1.92
N ILE A 140 2.68 -4.05 -0.79
CA ILE A 140 1.69 -3.02 -0.47
C ILE A 140 1.67 -1.96 -1.57
N THR A 141 2.83 -1.52 -2.05
CA THR A 141 2.93 -0.50 -3.10
C THR A 141 2.24 -0.94 -4.37
N ILE A 142 2.53 -2.15 -4.84
CA ILE A 142 1.91 -2.69 -6.05
C ILE A 142 0.40 -2.77 -5.88
N VAL A 143 -0.08 -3.32 -4.76
CA VAL A 143 -1.51 -3.52 -4.52
C VAL A 143 -2.24 -2.18 -4.44
N VAL A 144 -1.70 -1.20 -3.70
CA VAL A 144 -2.29 0.15 -3.59
C VAL A 144 -2.34 0.82 -4.95
N GLU A 145 -1.24 0.81 -5.69
CA GLU A 145 -1.16 1.52 -6.96
C GLU A 145 -2.13 0.93 -8.00
N VAL A 146 -2.16 -0.39 -8.16
CA VAL A 146 -3.08 -1.08 -9.08
C VAL A 146 -4.54 -0.84 -8.68
N ARG A 147 -4.88 -1.00 -7.39
CA ARG A 147 -6.26 -0.82 -6.92
C ARG A 147 -6.73 0.63 -7.02
N THR A 148 -5.85 1.59 -6.74
CA THR A 148 -6.17 3.02 -6.85
C THR A 148 -6.38 3.43 -8.29
N LYS A 149 -5.47 3.06 -9.20
CA LYS A 149 -5.68 3.29 -10.65
C LYS A 149 -6.97 2.64 -11.13
N SER A 150 -7.24 1.40 -10.71
CA SER A 150 -8.43 0.65 -11.13
C SER A 150 -9.72 1.32 -10.65
N ARG A 151 -9.77 1.83 -9.41
CA ARG A 151 -10.94 2.59 -8.92
C ARG A 151 -11.15 3.90 -9.67
N ILE A 152 -10.07 4.58 -10.06
CA ILE A 152 -10.17 5.82 -10.84
C ILE A 152 -10.70 5.54 -12.25
N ILE A 153 -10.24 4.47 -12.91
CA ILE A 153 -10.71 4.06 -14.24
C ILE A 153 -12.14 3.49 -14.20
N TYR A 154 -12.45 2.58 -13.27
CA TYR A 154 -13.75 1.91 -13.22
C TYR A 154 -14.91 2.88 -12.98
N LYS A 155 -14.67 3.96 -12.21
CA LYS A 155 -15.61 5.07 -12.06
C LYS A 155 -15.82 5.87 -13.37
N LYS A 156 -15.16 5.50 -14.48
CA LYS A 156 -15.19 6.21 -15.77
C LYS A 156 -15.48 5.35 -17.00
N VAL A 157 -15.08 4.07 -17.08
CA VAL A 157 -15.48 3.21 -18.21
C VAL A 157 -17.01 3.14 -18.29
N ASN A 158 -17.68 3.03 -17.13
CA ASN A 158 -19.14 3.05 -17.05
C ASN A 158 -19.76 4.41 -17.46
N ILE A 159 -19.03 5.54 -17.31
CA ILE A 159 -19.54 6.87 -17.69
C ILE A 159 -19.29 7.18 -19.17
N LEU A 160 -18.17 6.70 -19.72
CA LEU A 160 -17.85 6.89 -21.13
C LEU A 160 -18.67 5.95 -22.02
N GLU A 161 -18.87 4.69 -21.64
CA GLU A 161 -19.77 3.77 -22.37
C GLU A 161 -21.23 4.26 -22.35
N GLN A 162 -21.72 4.79 -21.22
CA GLN A 162 -23.08 5.37 -21.11
C GLN A 162 -23.29 6.65 -21.93
N LYS A 163 -22.23 7.35 -22.36
CA LYS A 163 -22.35 8.54 -23.24
C LYS A 163 -22.19 8.20 -24.72
N THR A 164 -21.93 6.94 -25.06
CA THR A 164 -21.74 6.47 -26.45
C THR A 164 -22.93 5.65 -26.96
N ILE A 165 -24.00 5.55 -26.17
CA ILE A 165 -25.33 5.00 -26.50
C ILE A 165 -26.34 6.15 -26.39
#